data_AF-A0A645DW47-F1
#
_entry.id   AF-A0A645DW47-F1
#
_cell.length_a   1.000
_cell.length_b   1.000
_cell.length_c   1.000
_cell.angle_alpha   90.00
_cell.angle_beta   90.00
_cell.angle_gamma   90.00
#
_symmetry.space_group_name_H-M   'P 1'
#
loop_
_entity.id
_entity.type
_entity.pdbx_description
1 polymer ?
#
loop_
_entity_poly.entity_id
_entity_poly.type
_entity_poly.pdbx_seq_one_letter_code
_entity_poly.pdbx_strand_id
1 'polypeptide(L)'
;MSNQGQKVVGKRVEYPEYNLVTEQMIIPVPEHGLVIVAISDVTEQEKRAKDWEQMKEETVEKATDIINKQMHVAQEIAGLLGETTAETKSALLELMWLLKGKEEK
;
A
#
# COMPACT_ATOMS: atom_id res chain seq x y z
N MET A 1 -34.14 -39.38 5.56
CA MET A 1 -32.98 -38.46 5.50
C MET A 1 -33.53 -37.06 5.63
N SER A 2 -33.52 -36.52 6.84
CA SER A 2 -34.23 -35.29 7.18
C SER A 2 -33.28 -34.11 7.04
N ASN A 3 -33.64 -33.16 6.18
CA ASN A 3 -32.93 -31.91 5.96
C ASN A 3 -33.08 -31.04 7.22
N GLN A 4 -32.14 -31.17 8.16
CA GLN A 4 -32.08 -30.35 9.37
C GLN A 4 -31.66 -28.93 8.98
N GLY A 5 -32.40 -27.93 9.46
CA GLY A 5 -32.20 -26.51 9.14
C GLY A 5 -30.73 -26.10 9.32
N GLN A 6 -30.14 -25.55 8.26
CA GLN A 6 -28.74 -25.14 8.25
C GLN A 6 -28.49 -24.09 9.33
N LYS A 7 -27.50 -24.36 10.19
CA LYS A 7 -26.92 -23.38 11.11
C LYS A 7 -26.38 -22.20 10.30
N VAL A 8 -26.80 -20.99 10.65
CA VAL A 8 -26.26 -19.75 10.05
C VAL A 8 -25.27 -19.17 11.06
N VAL A 9 -23.98 -19.18 10.72
CA VAL A 9 -22.91 -18.64 11.57
C VAL A 9 -22.27 -17.45 10.86
N GLY A 10 -22.09 -16.34 11.58
CA GLY A 10 -21.34 -15.19 11.08
C GLY A 10 -22.01 -14.46 9.92
N LYS A 11 -23.36 -14.43 9.87
CA LYS A 11 -24.06 -13.67 8.82
C LYS A 11 -23.96 -12.19 9.13
N ARG A 12 -23.21 -11.47 8.31
CA ARG A 12 -23.17 -10.01 8.32
C ARG A 12 -24.48 -9.44 7.79
N VAL A 13 -25.08 -8.51 8.53
CA VAL A 13 -26.32 -7.82 8.15
C VAL A 13 -26.15 -6.33 8.41
N GLU A 14 -26.41 -5.53 7.38
CA GLU A 14 -26.39 -4.08 7.47
C GLU A 14 -27.81 -3.54 7.66
N TYR A 15 -27.93 -2.53 8.50
CA TYR A 15 -29.13 -1.75 8.74
C TYR A 15 -28.83 -0.28 8.47
N PRO A 16 -28.87 0.16 7.19
CA PRO A 16 -28.43 1.51 6.79
C PRO A 16 -29.19 2.63 7.48
N GLU A 17 -30.49 2.44 7.69
CA GLU A 17 -31.38 3.40 8.37
C GLU A 17 -30.95 3.72 9.81
N TYR A 18 -30.19 2.81 10.44
CA TYR A 18 -29.70 2.93 11.81
C TYR A 18 -28.18 3.10 11.89
N ASN A 19 -27.49 3.20 10.73
CA ASN A 19 -26.03 3.20 10.64
C ASN A 19 -25.39 2.05 11.45
N LEU A 20 -25.98 0.86 11.36
CA LEU A 20 -25.63 -0.29 12.19
C LEU A 20 -25.23 -1.48 11.31
N VAL A 21 -24.12 -2.12 11.67
CA VAL A 21 -23.70 -3.40 11.09
C VAL A 21 -23.68 -4.44 12.20
N THR A 22 -24.31 -5.57 11.96
CA THR A 22 -24.35 -6.67 12.93
C THR A 22 -23.77 -7.95 12.34
N GLU A 23 -23.19 -8.76 13.21
CA GLU A 23 -22.89 -10.14 12.94
C GLU A 23 -23.90 -11.02 13.69
N GLN A 24 -24.56 -11.90 12.94
CA GLN A 24 -25.66 -12.70 13.45
C GLN A 24 -25.35 -14.19 13.36
N MET A 25 -25.61 -14.89 14.46
CA MET A 25 -25.52 -16.34 14.56
C MET A 25 -26.89 -16.89 14.96
N ILE A 26 -27.43 -17.78 14.12
CA ILE A 26 -28.73 -18.42 14.32
C ILE A 26 -28.48 -19.93 14.42
N ILE A 27 -28.80 -20.47 15.59
CA ILE A 27 -28.60 -21.88 15.93
C ILE A 27 -29.96 -22.49 16.28
N PRO A 28 -30.57 -23.26 15.35
CA PRO A 28 -31.74 -24.07 15.68
C PRO A 28 -31.37 -25.17 16.69
N VAL A 29 -32.20 -25.40 17.70
CA VAL A 29 -32.10 -26.53 18.64
C VAL A 29 -33.41 -27.32 18.61
N PRO A 30 -33.60 -28.19 17.59
CA PRO A 30 -34.88 -28.85 17.31
C PRO A 30 -35.36 -29.75 18.46
N GLU A 31 -34.41 -30.36 19.17
CA GLU A 31 -34.63 -31.25 20.33
C GLU A 31 -35.37 -30.56 21.50
N HIS A 32 -35.30 -29.23 21.56
CA HIS A 32 -35.96 -28.41 22.57
C HIS A 32 -36.99 -27.46 21.97
N GLY A 33 -37.29 -27.57 20.67
CA GLY A 33 -38.25 -26.71 19.97
C GLY A 33 -37.89 -25.22 20.01
N LEU A 34 -36.61 -24.87 20.11
CA LEU A 34 -36.14 -23.48 20.27
C LEU A 34 -35.08 -23.09 19.25
N VAL A 35 -34.88 -21.78 19.08
CA VAL A 35 -33.83 -21.19 18.24
C VAL A 35 -33.04 -20.19 19.08
N ILE A 36 -31.72 -20.33 19.09
CA ILE A 36 -30.81 -19.39 19.75
C ILE A 36 -30.32 -18.41 18.70
N VAL A 37 -30.44 -17.11 18.99
CA VAL A 37 -29.93 -16.04 18.15
C VAL A 37 -28.95 -15.18 18.96
N ALA A 38 -27.74 -15.03 18.45
CA ALA A 38 -26.78 -14.04 18.93
C ALA A 38 -26.62 -12.96 17.87
N ILE A 39 -26.79 -11.69 18.26
CA ILE A 39 -26.60 -10.52 17.41
C ILE A 39 -25.54 -9.66 18.08
N SER A 40 -24.43 -9.47 17.39
CA SER A 40 -23.32 -8.62 17.85
C SER A 40 -23.28 -7.37 16.99
N ASP A 41 -23.29 -6.19 17.61
CA ASP A 41 -22.96 -4.94 16.93
C ASP A 41 -21.46 -4.95 16.60
N VAL A 42 -21.15 -4.87 15.31
CA VAL A 42 -19.78 -4.85 14.78
C VAL A 42 -19.46 -3.54 14.04
N THR A 43 -20.30 -2.52 14.17
CA THR A 43 -20.22 -1.26 13.42
C THR A 43 -18.87 -0.56 13.60
N GLU A 44 -18.44 -0.42 14.85
CA GLU A 44 -17.17 0.25 15.19
C GLU A 44 -15.95 -0.56 14.75
N GLN A 45 -16.04 -1.89 14.78
CA GLN A 45 -15.00 -2.79 14.30
C GLN A 45 -14.84 -2.66 12.79
N GLU A 46 -15.95 -2.66 12.04
CA GLU A 46 -15.98 -2.47 10.58
C GLU A 46 -15.42 -1.10 10.19
N LYS A 47 -15.81 -0.05 10.91
CA LYS A 47 -15.29 1.31 10.69
C LYS A 47 -13.78 1.36 10.90
N ARG A 48 -13.29 0.85 12.04
CA ARG A 48 -11.84 0.80 12.31
C ARG A 48 -11.08 -0.01 11.27
N ALA A 49 -11.64 -1.13 10.80
CA ALA A 49 -11.02 -1.95 9.77
C ALA A 49 -10.90 -1.18 8.44
N LYS A 50 -11.94 -0.45 8.03
CA LYS A 50 -11.92 0.41 6.84
C LYS A 50 -10.93 1.57 6.98
N ASP A 51 -10.97 2.28 8.11
CA ASP A 51 -10.05 3.39 8.37
C ASP A 51 -8.58 2.91 8.34
N TRP A 52 -8.32 1.73 8.90
CA TRP A 52 -7.00 1.09 8.87
C TRP A 52 -6.56 0.70 7.46
N GLU A 53 -7.47 0.13 6.66
CA GLU A 53 -7.19 -0.23 5.27
C GLU A 53 -6.86 1.00 4.42
N GLN A 54 -7.63 2.08 4.57
CA GLN A 54 -7.37 3.35 3.90
C GLN A 54 -6.02 3.93 4.33
N MET A 55 -5.74 3.99 5.63
CA MET A 55 -4.46 4.49 6.15
C MET A 55 -3.28 3.70 5.59
N LYS A 56 -3.41 2.37 5.51
CA LYS A 56 -2.39 1.50 4.92
C LYS A 56 -2.16 1.83 3.45
N GLU A 57 -3.23 1.99 2.67
CA GLU A 57 -3.14 2.35 1.24
C GLU A 57 -2.46 3.71 1.05
N GLU A 58 -2.92 4.75 1.76
CA GLU A 58 -2.31 6.08 1.70
C GLU A 58 -0.84 6.07 2.10
N THR A 59 -0.46 5.23 3.07
CA THR A 59 0.94 5.10 3.52
C THR A 59 1.82 4.49 2.44
N VAL A 60 1.33 3.44 1.75
CA VAL A 60 2.04 2.80 0.64
C VAL A 60 2.20 3.77 -0.53
N GLU A 61 1.14 4.52 -0.86
CA GLU A 61 1.18 5.52 -1.92
C GLU A 61 2.21 6.62 -1.61
N LYS A 62 2.16 7.20 -0.40
CA LYS A 62 3.13 8.21 0.05
C LYS A 62 4.57 7.70 0.01
N ALA A 63 4.81 6.46 0.42
CA ALA A 63 6.15 5.86 0.36
C ALA A 63 6.62 5.71 -1.10
N THR A 64 5.72 5.27 -1.99
CA THR A 64 6.00 5.13 -3.43
C THR A 64 6.33 6.47 -4.08
N ASP A 65 5.60 7.52 -3.73
CA ASP A 65 5.85 8.89 -4.19
C ASP A 65 7.23 9.41 -3.75
N ILE A 66 7.61 9.14 -2.50
CA ILE A 66 8.94 9.50 -2.00
C ILE A 66 10.02 8.76 -2.79
N ILE A 67 9.85 7.44 -3.03
CA ILE A 67 10.80 6.64 -3.82
C ILE A 67 10.93 7.22 -5.24
N ASN A 68 9.83 7.56 -5.89
CA ASN A 68 9.85 8.16 -7.23
C ASN A 68 10.59 9.51 -7.25
N LYS A 69 10.34 10.36 -6.25
CA LYS A 69 11.08 11.63 -6.12
C LYS A 69 12.57 11.41 -5.93
N GLN A 70 12.98 10.46 -5.09
CA GLN A 70 14.39 10.13 -4.88
C GLN A 70 15.05 9.54 -6.13
N MET A 71 14.33 8.74 -6.91
CA MET A 71 14.81 8.21 -8.19
C MET A 71 15.05 9.33 -9.21
N HIS A 72 14.15 10.31 -9.29
CA HIS A 72 14.32 11.47 -10.16
C HIS A 72 15.55 12.29 -9.77
N VAL A 73 15.72 12.60 -8.48
CA VAL A 73 16.91 13.29 -7.97
C VAL A 73 18.19 12.51 -8.29
N ALA A 74 18.18 11.18 -8.13
CA ALA A 74 19.32 10.34 -8.48
C ALA A 74 19.67 10.41 -9.98
N GLN A 75 18.66 10.47 -10.86
CA GLN A 75 18.86 10.65 -12.30
C GLN A 75 19.44 12.03 -12.64
N GLU A 76 18.96 13.10 -12.01
CA GLU A 76 19.53 14.44 -12.17
C GLU A 76 21.00 14.49 -11.73
N ILE A 77 21.31 13.91 -10.56
CA ILE A 77 22.67 13.79 -10.05
C ILE A 77 23.54 13.01 -11.04
N ALA A 78 23.05 11.88 -11.56
CA ALA A 78 23.79 11.08 -12.54
C ALA A 78 24.05 11.86 -13.84
N GLY A 79 23.07 12.66 -14.30
CA GLY A 79 23.23 13.56 -15.43
C GLY A 79 24.33 14.61 -15.21
N LEU A 80 24.27 15.31 -14.08
CA LEU A 80 25.28 16.31 -13.69
C LEU A 80 26.69 15.69 -13.50
N LEU A 81 26.77 14.49 -12.91
CA LEU A 81 28.03 13.75 -12.82
C LEU A 81 28.57 13.38 -14.21
N GLY A 82 27.70 12.99 -15.13
CA GLY A 82 28.08 12.70 -16.52
C GLY A 82 28.63 13.93 -17.24
N GLU A 83 27.94 15.06 -17.12
CA GLU A 83 28.36 16.35 -17.69
C GLU A 83 29.71 16.79 -17.13
N THR A 84 29.84 16.89 -15.81
CA THR A 84 31.09 17.29 -15.14
C THR A 84 32.26 16.35 -15.44
N THR A 85 32.00 15.04 -15.59
CA THR A 85 33.01 14.06 -16.00
C THR A 85 33.44 14.28 -17.45
N ALA A 86 32.51 14.59 -18.35
CA ALA A 86 32.82 14.89 -19.75
C ALA A 86 33.65 16.18 -19.88
N GLU A 87 33.27 17.24 -19.15
CA GLU A 87 34.03 18.50 -19.08
C GLU A 87 35.44 18.27 -18.54
N THR A 88 35.56 17.55 -17.42
CA THR A 88 36.87 17.22 -16.81
C THR A 88 37.75 16.44 -17.78
N LYS A 89 37.19 15.44 -18.47
CA LYS A 89 37.91 14.67 -19.48
C LYS A 89 38.41 15.57 -20.61
N SER A 90 37.57 16.48 -21.13
CA SER A 90 37.97 17.38 -22.22
C SER A 90 39.10 18.30 -21.81
N ALA A 91 39.01 18.91 -20.62
CA ALA A 91 40.04 19.79 -20.08
C ALA A 91 41.37 19.05 -19.87
N LEU A 92 41.33 17.83 -19.32
CA LEU A 92 42.53 17.00 -19.16
C LEU A 92 43.15 16.60 -20.50
N LEU A 93 42.34 16.27 -21.50
CA LEU A 93 42.83 16.00 -22.85
C LEU A 93 43.51 17.24 -23.44
N GLU A 94 42.88 18.40 -23.37
CA GLU A 94 43.49 19.66 -23.85
C GLU A 94 44.85 19.93 -23.17
N LEU A 95 44.93 19.73 -21.85
CA LEU A 95 46.17 19.85 -21.10
C LEU A 95 47.25 18.86 -21.60
N MET A 96 46.89 17.60 -21.83
CA MET A 96 47.82 16.60 -22.36
C MET A 96 48.33 16.96 -23.75
N TRP A 97 47.47 17.52 -24.62
CA TRP A 97 47.85 17.98 -25.96
C TRP A 97 48.84 19.15 -25.89
N LEU A 98 48.60 20.13 -25.01
CA LEU A 98 49.51 21.25 -24.78
C LEU A 98 50.88 20.80 -24.27
N LEU A 99 50.93 19.78 -23.40
CA LEU A 99 52.19 19.22 -22.90
C LEU A 99 52.95 18.46 -23.98
N LYS A 100 52.27 17.63 -24.79
CA LYS A 100 52.90 16.92 -25.92
C LYS A 100 53.42 17.86 -27.00
N GLY A 101 52.70 18.95 -27.29
CA GLY A 101 53.11 19.95 -28.28
C GLY A 101 54.33 20.80 -27.87
N LYS A 102 54.76 20.73 -26.60
CA LYS A 102 55.98 21.42 -26.11
C LYS A 102 57.25 20.59 -26.23
N GLU A 103 57.17 19.31 -26.57
CA GLU A 103 58.36 18.43 -26.71
C GLU A 103 59.02 18.47 -28.10
N GLU A 104 58.48 19.24 -29.05
CA GLU A 104 59.00 19.33 -30.44
C GLU A 104 59.80 20.61 -30.78
N LYS A 105 60.37 21.32 -29.80
CA LYS A 105 61.30 22.44 -30.08
C LYS A 105 62.55 22.42 -29.21
#